data_AF-A0A7S1VDW3-F1
#
_entry.id   AF-A0A7S1VDW3-F1
#
_cell.length_a   1.000
_cell.length_b   1.000
_cell.length_c   1.000
_cell.angle_alpha   90.00
_cell.angle_beta   90.00
_cell.angle_gamma   90.00
#
_symmetry.space_group_name_H-M   'P 1'
#
loop_
_entity.id
_entity.type
_entity.pdbx_description
1 polymer ?
#
loop_
_entity_poly.entity_id
_entity_poly.type
_entity_poly.pdbx_seq_one_letter_code
_entity_poly.pdbx_strand_id
1 'polypeptide(L)'
;LAQNYGVAEMGKDFLEEELRSLKTSLYEVNPGGCTPLPWHIDKMYETILGMEDSLRREGKKVVVVIATDGVPTDERGWTSRTVDDQFVNALQRLQSLPVFIVVRLCTGEESIVS
;
A
#
# COMPACT_ATOMS: atom_id res chain seq x y z
N LEU A 1 16.71 7.46 2.83
CA LEU A 1 16.99 6.11 3.38
C LEU A 1 15.85 5.22 2.94
N ALA A 2 16.12 4.19 2.15
CA ALA A 2 15.08 3.22 1.78
C ALA A 2 14.69 2.46 3.04
N GLN A 3 13.50 2.72 3.59
CA GLN A 3 12.97 1.93 4.68
C GLN A 3 12.54 0.58 4.10
N ASN A 4 13.19 -0.50 4.54
CA ASN A 4 12.91 -1.84 4.05
C ASN A 4 11.88 -2.50 4.98
N TYR A 5 10.64 -2.60 4.51
CA TYR A 5 9.49 -3.11 5.27
C TYR A 5 9.10 -4.55 4.88
N GLY A 6 9.92 -5.22 4.07
CA GLY A 6 9.71 -6.61 3.65
C GLY A 6 9.80 -7.59 4.82
N VAL A 7 8.98 -8.63 4.78
CA VAL A 7 9.02 -9.77 5.70
C VAL A 7 8.96 -11.05 4.88
N ALA A 8 9.69 -12.07 5.31
CA ALA A 8 9.92 -13.34 4.64
C ALA A 8 10.73 -13.22 3.34
N GLU A 9 11.59 -12.21 3.20
CA GLU A 9 12.43 -12.05 2.00
C GLU A 9 13.64 -12.99 2.03
N MET A 10 14.25 -13.16 3.21
CA MET A 10 15.41 -14.04 3.39
C MET A 10 15.05 -15.49 3.74
N GLY A 11 13.76 -15.83 3.79
CA GLY A 11 13.26 -17.17 4.12
C GLY A 11 12.91 -17.36 5.60
N LYS A 12 12.39 -18.54 5.94
CA LYS A 12 11.75 -18.81 7.24
C LYS A 12 12.68 -18.64 8.44
N ASP A 13 13.97 -18.87 8.25
CA ASP A 13 14.97 -18.82 9.34
C ASP A 13 15.20 -17.39 9.86
N PHE A 14 14.88 -16.38 9.05
CA PHE A 14 15.05 -14.95 9.38
C PHE A 14 13.74 -14.24 9.72
N LEU A 15 12.62 -14.97 9.73
CA LEU A 15 11.29 -14.39 9.87
C LEU A 15 11.13 -13.59 11.17
N GLU A 16 11.65 -14.10 12.29
CA GLU A 16 11.56 -13.40 13.58
C GLU A 16 12.39 -12.11 13.60
N GLU A 17 13.53 -12.09 12.92
CA GLU A 17 14.41 -10.94 12.84
C GLU A 17 13.82 -9.85 11.94
N GLU A 18 13.33 -10.23 10.76
CA GLU A 18 12.62 -9.34 9.84
C GLU A 18 11.36 -8.74 10.50
N LEU A 19 10.57 -9.56 11.21
CA LEU A 19 9.41 -9.08 11.98
C LEU A 19 9.81 -8.10 13.08
N ARG A 20 10.93 -8.35 13.78
CA ARG A 20 11.42 -7.45 14.84
C ARG A 20 11.87 -6.12 14.24
N SER A 21 12.63 -6.16 13.15
CA SER A 21 13.10 -4.97 12.43
C SER A 21 11.93 -4.13 11.90
N LEU A 22 10.93 -4.78 11.32
CA LEU A 22 9.69 -4.14 10.86
C LEU A 22 8.96 -3.45 12.02
N LYS A 23 8.77 -4.15 13.14
CA LYS A 23 8.10 -3.57 14.33
C LYS A 23 8.84 -2.33 14.83
N THR A 24 10.16 -2.40 14.99
CA THR A 24 10.96 -1.26 15.42
C THR A 24 10.80 -0.08 14.46
N SER A 25 10.92 -0.33 13.15
CA SER A 25 10.76 0.71 12.14
C SER A 25 9.36 1.34 12.15
N LEU A 26 8.30 0.55 12.38
CA LEU A 26 6.93 1.08 12.51
C LEU A 26 6.75 1.98 13.74
N TYR A 27 7.40 1.66 14.87
CA TYR A 27 7.35 2.50 16.07
C TYR A 27 8.14 3.80 15.93
N GLU A 28 9.15 3.83 15.05
CA GLU A 28 9.98 5.00 14.80
C GLU A 28 9.41 5.94 13.71
N VAL A 29 8.39 5.49 12.97
CA VAL A 29 7.72 6.34 11.97
C VAL A 29 6.87 7.40 12.67
N ASN A 30 7.24 8.65 12.45
CA ASN A 30 6.41 9.78 12.84
C ASN A 30 5.55 10.21 11.64
N PRO A 31 4.21 10.10 11.70
CA PRO A 31 3.34 10.45 10.58
C PRO A 31 3.48 11.94 10.25
N GLY A 32 3.87 12.24 9.01
CA GLY A 32 4.17 13.60 8.53
C GLY A 32 2.95 14.47 8.22
N GLY A 33 1.74 13.99 8.51
CA GLY A 33 0.48 14.72 8.29
C GLY A 33 -0.07 14.70 6.86
N CYS A 34 0.57 13.98 5.94
CA CYS A 34 0.08 13.78 4.56
C CYS A 34 0.05 12.28 4.25
N THR A 35 -0.99 11.83 3.54
CA THR A 35 -1.15 10.43 3.11
C THR A 35 -1.25 10.40 1.58
N PRO A 36 -0.11 10.48 0.85
CA PRO A 36 -0.07 10.42 -0.61
C PRO A 36 -0.32 8.98 -1.10
N LEU A 37 -1.53 8.46 -0.83
CA LEU A 37 -1.96 7.11 -1.20
C LEU A 37 -1.81 6.80 -2.70
N PRO A 38 -2.10 7.72 -3.65
CA PRO A 38 -1.88 7.45 -5.07
C PRO A 38 -0.43 7.08 -5.37
N TRP A 39 0.53 7.80 -4.78
CA TRP A 39 1.96 7.53 -4.99
C TRP A 39 2.39 6.16 -4.45
N HIS A 40 1.89 5.77 -3.27
CA HIS A 40 2.16 4.43 -2.73
C HIS A 40 1.56 3.33 -3.60
N ILE A 41 0.35 3.54 -4.14
CA ILE A 41 -0.28 2.58 -5.04
C ILE A 41 0.50 2.43 -6.34
N ASP A 42 0.99 3.53 -6.92
CA ASP A 42 1.84 3.48 -8.10
C ASP A 42 3.14 2.70 -7.84
N LYS A 43 3.76 2.86 -6.67
CA LYS A 43 4.93 2.04 -6.30
C LYS A 43 4.60 0.56 -6.17
N MET A 44 3.46 0.21 -5.60
CA MET A 44 3.01 -1.19 -5.56
C MET A 44 2.74 -1.74 -6.96
N TYR A 45 2.13 -0.93 -7.84
CA TYR A 45 1.89 -1.30 -9.24
C TYR A 45 3.19 -1.67 -9.96
N GLU A 46 4.24 -0.82 -9.90
CA GLU A 46 5.52 -1.10 -10.56
C GLU A 46 6.18 -2.40 -10.05
N THR A 47 6.14 -2.63 -8.73
CA THR A 47 6.67 -3.86 -8.13
C THR A 47 5.93 -5.11 -8.62
N ILE A 48 4.60 -5.07 -8.62
CA ILE A 48 3.78 -6.23 -9.02
C ILE A 48 3.82 -6.45 -10.53
N LEU A 49 3.92 -5.37 -11.33
CA LEU A 49 4.08 -5.43 -12.78
C LEU A 49 5.35 -6.23 -13.14
N GLY A 50 6.46 -6.02 -12.41
CA GLY A 50 7.68 -6.80 -12.59
C GLY A 50 7.53 -8.31 -12.31
N MET A 51 6.47 -8.71 -11.60
CA MET A 51 6.16 -10.11 -11.27
C MET A 51 5.02 -10.69 -12.12
N GLU A 52 4.37 -9.89 -12.96
CA GLU A 52 3.10 -10.22 -13.63
C GLU A 52 3.16 -11.55 -14.39
N ASP A 53 4.19 -11.72 -15.23
CA ASP A 53 4.34 -12.91 -16.06
C ASP A 53 4.46 -14.20 -15.25
N SER A 54 5.20 -14.17 -14.14
CA SER A 54 5.34 -15.33 -13.23
C SER A 54 4.02 -15.61 -12.52
N LEU A 55 3.37 -14.57 -11.99
CA LEU A 55 2.10 -14.72 -11.28
C LEU A 55 1.01 -15.32 -12.17
N ARG A 56 0.87 -14.83 -13.40
CA ARG A 56 -0.11 -15.35 -14.36
C ARG A 56 0.20 -16.79 -14.76
N ARG A 57 1.48 -17.10 -15.07
CA ARG A 57 1.91 -18.44 -15.47
C ARG A 57 1.69 -19.48 -14.37
N GLU A 58 1.86 -19.09 -13.12
CA GLU A 58 1.69 -19.96 -11.95
C GLU A 58 0.27 -19.97 -11.39
N GLY A 59 -0.66 -19.19 -11.97
CA GLY A 59 -2.03 -19.06 -11.46
C GLY A 59 -2.11 -18.40 -10.07
N LYS A 60 -1.09 -17.62 -9.69
CA LYS A 60 -0.99 -16.94 -8.40
C LYS A 60 -1.52 -15.52 -8.48
N LYS A 61 -1.88 -14.97 -7.32
CA LYS A 61 -2.27 -13.56 -7.16
C LYS A 61 -1.57 -12.94 -5.96
N VAL A 62 -1.32 -11.64 -6.04
CA VAL A 62 -0.84 -10.84 -4.90
C VAL A 62 -2.04 -10.27 -4.14
N VAL A 63 -2.07 -10.44 -2.83
CA VAL A 63 -3.07 -9.78 -1.98
C VAL A 63 -2.52 -8.43 -1.55
N VAL A 64 -3.20 -7.35 -1.92
CA VAL A 64 -2.84 -5.98 -1.53
C VAL A 64 -3.85 -5.52 -0.49
N VAL A 65 -3.39 -5.27 0.74
CA VAL A 65 -4.23 -4.76 1.83
C VAL A 65 -3.88 -3.31 2.07
N ILE A 66 -4.82 -2.41 1.80
CA ILE A 66 -4.71 -0.98 2.05
C ILE A 66 -5.50 -0.69 3.32
N ALA A 67 -4.81 -0.40 4.42
CA ALA A 67 -5.44 0.08 5.65
C ALA A 67 -5.16 1.57 5.80
N THR A 68 -6.20 2.40 5.81
CA THR A 68 -6.07 3.87 5.88
C THR A 68 -7.10 4.46 6.84
N ASP A 69 -6.68 5.43 7.65
CA ASP A 69 -7.46 6.11 8.68
C ASP A 69 -8.14 7.42 8.20
N GLY A 70 -7.98 7.76 6.92
CA GLY A 70 -8.55 8.97 6.31
C GLY A 70 -8.68 8.88 4.79
N VAL A 71 -9.03 10.00 4.17
CA VAL A 71 -9.16 10.15 2.72
C VAL A 71 -7.80 10.44 2.05
N PRO A 72 -7.59 10.09 0.77
CA PRO A 72 -6.33 10.36 0.08
C PRO A 72 -6.03 11.87 0.04
N THR A 73 -4.77 12.25 0.29
CA THR A 73 -4.31 13.63 0.22
C THR A 73 -3.20 13.79 -0.83
N ASP A 74 -2.98 15.01 -1.30
CA ASP A 74 -1.76 15.35 -2.04
C ASP A 74 -0.52 15.40 -1.12
N GLU A 75 0.64 15.71 -1.71
CA GLU A 75 1.92 15.87 -0.99
C GLU A 75 1.92 17.01 0.05
N ARG A 76 0.91 17.87 0.01
CA ARG A 76 0.74 19.02 0.92
C ARG A 76 -0.37 18.78 1.95
N GLY A 77 -1.00 17.62 1.94
CA GLY A 77 -2.06 17.23 2.89
C GLY A 77 -3.45 17.71 2.51
N TRP A 78 -3.65 18.22 1.29
CA TRP A 78 -4.97 18.69 0.83
C TRP A 78 -5.73 17.59 0.13
N THR A 79 -7.03 17.57 0.37
CA THR A 79 -7.98 16.75 -0.37
C THR A 79 -8.56 17.56 -1.52
N SER A 80 -8.73 16.92 -2.67
CA SER A 80 -9.41 17.54 -3.82
C SER A 80 -9.93 16.45 -4.74
N ARG A 81 -10.92 16.80 -5.59
CA ARG A 81 -11.44 15.88 -6.59
C ARG A 81 -10.34 15.29 -7.50
N THR A 82 -9.31 16.08 -7.79
CA THR A 82 -8.15 15.63 -8.57
C THR A 82 -7.39 14.52 -7.85
N VAL A 83 -7.22 14.62 -6.53
CA VAL A 83 -6.55 13.59 -5.71
C VAL A 83 -7.39 12.32 -5.63
N ASP A 84 -8.71 12.47 -5.51
CA ASP A 84 -9.65 11.34 -5.55
C ASP A 84 -9.58 10.62 -6.90
N ASP A 85 -9.60 11.36 -8.00
CA ASP A 85 -9.49 10.81 -9.36
C ASP A 85 -8.14 10.10 -9.55
N GLN A 86 -7.03 10.66 -9.03
CA GLN A 86 -5.72 10.02 -9.05
C GLN A 86 -5.71 8.71 -8.26
N PHE A 87 -6.32 8.69 -7.08
CA PHE A 87 -6.44 7.50 -6.26
C PHE A 87 -7.25 6.39 -6.96
N VAL A 88 -8.40 6.74 -7.54
CA VAL A 88 -9.24 5.80 -8.30
C VAL A 88 -8.49 5.26 -9.51
N ASN A 89 -7.83 6.13 -10.28
CA ASN A 89 -7.04 5.70 -11.44
C ASN A 89 -5.90 4.76 -11.05
N ALA A 90 -5.21 5.02 -9.93
CA ALA A 90 -4.16 4.16 -9.42
C ALA A 90 -4.70 2.78 -9.02
N LEU A 91 -5.85 2.73 -8.34
CA LEU A 91 -6.53 1.46 -8.00
C LEU A 91 -6.96 0.68 -9.25
N GLN A 92 -7.52 1.36 -10.25
CA GLN A 92 -7.92 0.72 -11.52
C GLN A 92 -6.72 0.12 -12.25
N ARG A 93 -5.59 0.85 -12.30
CA ARG A 93 -4.34 0.32 -12.85
C ARG A 93 -3.89 -0.92 -12.07
N LEU A 94 -3.92 -0.86 -10.74
CA LEU A 94 -3.55 -2.00 -9.91
C LEU A 94 -4.45 -3.22 -10.16
N GLN A 95 -5.76 -3.02 -10.33
CA GLN A 95 -6.71 -4.09 -10.65
C GLN A 95 -6.47 -4.78 -12.00
N SER A 96 -5.74 -4.16 -12.93
CA SER A 96 -5.37 -4.82 -14.20
C SER A 96 -4.37 -5.97 -14.03
N LEU A 97 -3.64 -5.99 -12.91
CA LEU A 97 -2.66 -7.03 -12.55
C LEU A 97 -3.33 -8.22 -11.85
N PRO A 98 -2.65 -9.37 -11.71
CA PRO A 98 -3.16 -10.52 -10.96
C PRO A 98 -3.15 -10.24 -9.44
N VAL A 99 -4.03 -9.35 -8.98
CA VAL A 99 -4.12 -8.90 -7.59
C VAL A 99 -5.51 -9.14 -7.00
N PHE A 100 -5.57 -9.18 -5.67
CA PHE A 100 -6.79 -9.09 -4.89
C PHE A 100 -6.63 -7.93 -3.90
N ILE A 101 -7.43 -6.87 -4.07
CA ILE A 101 -7.30 -5.65 -3.27
C ILE A 101 -8.32 -5.68 -2.14
N VAL A 102 -7.85 -5.48 -0.91
CA VAL A 102 -8.68 -5.28 0.28
C VAL A 102 -8.43 -3.88 0.79
N VAL A 103 -9.48 -3.05 0.84
CA VAL A 103 -9.40 -1.72 1.44
C VAL A 103 -10.09 -1.75 2.80
N ARG A 104 -9.36 -1.37 3.85
CA ARG A 104 -9.85 -1.23 5.22
C ARG A 104 -9.79 0.23 5.61
N LEU A 105 -10.96 0.83 5.76
CA LEU A 105 -11.09 2.17 6.33
C LEU A 105 -11.05 2.05 7.85
N CYS A 106 -10.02 2.62 8.45
CA CYS A 106 -9.73 2.65 9.86
C CYS A 106 -10.03 4.03 10.46
N THR A 107 -11.01 4.74 9.89
CA THR A 107 -11.39 6.09 10.33
C THR A 107 -12.51 6.04 11.37
N GLY A 108 -12.47 6.98 12.32
CA GLY A 108 -13.57 7.27 13.25
C GLY A 108 -14.47 8.42 12.78
N GLU A 109 -14.21 9.01 11.61
CA GLU A 109 -14.99 10.13 11.09
C GLU A 109 -16.24 9.62 10.36
N GLU A 110 -17.43 9.96 10.89
CA GLU A 110 -18.73 9.54 10.34
C GLU A 110 -18.94 9.97 8.88
N SER A 111 -18.33 11.09 8.45
CA SER A 111 -18.44 11.64 7.10
C SER A 111 -17.77 10.81 6.01
N ILE A 112 -16.96 9.80 6.37
CA ILE A 112 -16.31 8.90 5.39
C ILE A 112 -17.18 7.67 5.09
N VAL A 113 -18.26 7.46 5.85
CA VAL A 113 -19.13 6.27 5.75
C VAL A 113 -20.46 6.58 5.01
N SER A 114 -20.71 7.84 4.61
CA SER A 114 -21.98 8.30 4.02
C SER A 114 -21.92 8.58 2.52
#